data_AF-G9AFP1-F1
#
_entry.id   AF-G9AFP1-F1
#
_cell.length_a   1.000
_cell.length_b   1.000
_cell.length_c   1.000
_cell.angle_alpha   90.00
_cell.angle_beta   90.00
_cell.angle_gamma   90.00
#
_symmetry.space_group_name_H-M   'P 1'
#
loop_
_entity.id
_entity.type
_entity.pdbx_description
1 polymer ?
#
loop_
_entity_poly.entity_id
_entity_poly.type
_entity_poly.pdbx_seq_one_letter_code
_entity_poly.pdbx_strand_id
1 'polypeptide(L)' 'MRNHRFPIGLSVRLKDREYISPRAAETYRITAKLPLRDNSPQYRIRNDELGQERVSTEDDLEPIEWGMTPRH' A
#
# COMPACT_ATOMS: atom_id res chain seq x y z
N MET A 1 -20.11 2.80 4.14
CA MET A 1 -18.97 2.30 4.95
C MET A 1 -17.78 2.26 4.01
N ARG A 2 -16.68 2.96 4.31
CA ARG A 2 -15.50 2.87 3.43
C ARG A 2 -14.77 1.59 3.78
N ASN A 3 -14.94 0.59 2.94
CA ASN A 3 -14.27 -0.69 3.08
C ASN A 3 -12.80 -0.49 2.73
N HIS A 4 -11.92 -0.78 3.67
CA HIS A 4 -10.52 -1.00 3.37
C HIS A 4 -10.41 -2.11 2.32
N ARG A 5 -10.04 -1.75 1.07
CA ARG A 5 -9.92 -2.70 -0.05
C ARG A 5 -8.78 -3.68 0.17
N PHE A 6 -7.74 -3.27 0.89
CA PHE A 6 -6.58 -4.10 1.12
C PHE A 6 -6.64 -4.84 2.48
N PRO A 7 -6.46 -6.16 2.51
CA PRO A 7 -6.31 -6.92 3.74
C PRO A 7 -4.91 -6.76 4.34
N ILE A 8 -4.80 -6.99 5.65
CA ILE A 8 -3.50 -7.08 6.33
C ILE A 8 -2.80 -8.33 5.82
N GLY A 9 -1.50 -8.20 5.53
CA GLY A 9 -0.68 -9.26 4.96
C GLY A 9 -0.52 -9.20 3.44
N LEU A 10 -1.30 -8.35 2.74
CA LEU A 10 -1.18 -8.14 1.29
C LEU A 10 0.11 -7.38 0.94
N SER A 11 0.78 -7.83 -0.12
CA SER A 11 1.90 -7.12 -0.74
C SER A 11 1.39 -6.04 -1.68
N VAL A 12 1.82 -4.81 -1.43
CA VAL A 12 1.48 -3.59 -2.17
C VAL A 12 2.76 -2.87 -2.59
N ARG A 13 2.72 -2.25 -3.76
CA ARG A 13 3.74 -1.30 -4.22
C ARG A 13 3.17 0.10 -4.17
N LEU A 14 4.04 1.09 -4.11
CA LEU A 14 3.60 2.47 -4.18
C LEU A 14 3.47 2.89 -5.64
N LYS A 15 2.37 3.57 -5.96
CA LYS A 15 2.01 3.97 -7.32
C LYS A 15 2.70 5.27 -7.70
N ASP A 16 2.72 6.25 -6.80
CA ASP A 16 3.41 7.51 -7.01
C ASP A 16 4.85 7.42 -6.51
N ARG A 17 5.81 7.17 -7.41
CA ARG A 17 7.25 7.20 -7.09
C ARG A 17 7.84 8.60 -7.02
N GLU A 18 7.06 9.65 -7.31
CA GLU A 18 7.56 11.02 -7.36
C GLU A 18 7.90 11.54 -5.96
N TYR A 19 7.10 11.17 -4.95
CA TYR A 19 7.38 11.48 -3.55
C TYR A 19 8.21 10.42 -2.81
N ILE A 20 8.67 9.41 -3.52
CA ILE A 20 9.33 8.25 -2.91
C ILE A 20 10.83 8.41 -3.02
N SER A 21 11.50 8.39 -1.87
CA SER A 21 12.95 8.40 -1.80
C SER A 21 13.52 7.26 -2.66
N PRO A 22 14.60 7.47 -3.42
CA PRO A 22 15.21 6.43 -4.26
C PRO A 22 15.75 5.22 -3.47
N ARG A 23 15.72 5.28 -2.13
CA ARG A 23 16.08 4.20 -1.19
C ARG A 23 14.86 3.45 -0.61
N ALA A 24 13.67 3.75 -1.09
CA ALA A 24 12.47 3.07 -0.67
C ALA A 24 12.42 1.66 -1.27
N ALA A 25 11.91 0.69 -0.51
CA ALA A 25 11.61 -0.62 -1.05
C ALA A 25 10.64 -0.54 -2.23
N GLU A 26 10.79 -1.44 -3.20
CA GLU A 26 9.87 -1.55 -4.34
C GLU A 26 8.52 -2.17 -3.93
N THR A 27 8.54 -3.01 -2.89
CA THR A 27 7.40 -3.75 -2.37
C THR A 27 7.28 -3.55 -0.86
N TYR A 28 6.05 -3.41 -0.37
CA TYR A 28 5.75 -3.39 1.07
C TYR A 28 4.60 -4.34 1.38
N ARG A 29 4.52 -4.76 2.65
CA ARG A 29 3.42 -5.57 3.16
C ARG A 29 2.54 -4.75 4.08
N ILE A 30 1.23 -4.82 3.91
CA ILE A 30 0.31 -4.16 4.84
C ILE A 30 0.37 -4.87 6.19
N THR A 31 0.70 -4.13 7.24
CA THR A 31 0.76 -4.64 8.63
C THR A 31 -0.40 -4.14 9.47
N ALA A 32 -0.99 -2.99 9.13
CA ALA A 32 -2.14 -2.45 9.84
C ALA A 32 -3.02 -1.57 8.95
N LYS A 33 -4.30 -1.46 9.32
CA LYS A 33 -5.27 -0.54 8.74
C LYS A 33 -5.42 0.65 9.66
N LEU A 34 -5.26 1.86 9.13
CA LEU A 34 -5.34 3.10 9.88
C LEU A 34 -6.69 3.81 9.62
N PRO A 35 -7.09 4.74 10.51
CA PRO A 35 -8.26 5.57 10.28
C PRO A 35 -8.09 6.41 9.01
N LEU A 36 -9.22 6.74 8.39
CA LEU A 36 -9.24 7.54 7.17
C LEU A 36 -8.67 8.93 7.44
N ARG A 37 -7.84 9.43 6.52
CA ARG A 37 -7.39 10.82 6.49
C ARG A 37 -7.92 11.44 5.21
N ASP A 38 -8.55 12.59 5.33
CA ASP A 38 -9.14 13.31 4.19
C ASP A 38 -10.01 12.40 3.31
N ASN A 39 -10.90 11.62 3.94
CA ASN A 39 -11.80 10.68 3.27
C ASN A 39 -11.13 9.46 2.61
N SER A 40 -9.81 9.31 2.66
CA SER A 40 -9.06 8.19 2.06
C SER A 40 -8.58 7.19 3.11
N PRO A 41 -8.77 5.86 2.92
CA PRO A 41 -8.30 4.86 3.86
C PRO A 41 -6.78 4.87 3.88
N GLN A 42 -6.20 4.75 5.07
CA GLN A 42 -4.74 4.67 5.23
C GLN A 42 -4.33 3.27 5.65
N TYR A 43 -3.14 2.89 5.25
CA TYR A 43 -2.53 1.61 5.56
C TYR A 43 -1.11 1.82 6.07
N ARG A 44 -0.76 1.07 7.10
CA ARG A 44 0.62 0.94 7.53
C ARG A 44 1.25 -0.19 6.74
N ILE A 45 2.32 0.13 6.03
CA ILE A 45 3.06 -0.78 5.18
C ILE A 45 4.46 -0.95 5.76
N ARG A 46 4.97 -2.19 5.74
CA ARG A 46 6.30 -2.53 6.22
C ARG A 46 7.01 -3.36 5.16
N ASN A 47 8.25 -3.01 4.87
CA ASN A 47 9.15 -3.86 4.11
C ASN A 47 10.05 -4.59 5.11
N ASP A 48 10.04 -5.92 5.04
CA ASP A 48 10.81 -6.77 5.95
C ASP A 48 12.30 -6.82 5.56
N GLU A 49 12.60 -6.75 4.26
CA GLU A 49 13.96 -6.83 3.71
C GLU A 49 14.86 -5.66 4.13
N LEU A 50 14.30 -4.45 4.12
CA LEU A 50 14.96 -3.20 4.50
C LEU A 50 14.55 -2.73 5.90
N GLY A 51 13.60 -3.41 6.56
CA GLY A 51 13.07 -3.01 7.87
C GLY A 51 12.37 -1.63 7.87
N GLN A 52 11.87 -1.19 6.72
CA GLN A 52 11.25 0.13 6.56
C GLN A 52 9.75 0.08 6.87
N GLU A 53 9.27 0.97 7.73
CA GLU A 53 7.85 1.17 8.01
C GLU A 53 7.36 2.52 7.47
N ARG A 54 6.22 2.53 6.79
CA ARG A 54 5.61 3.74 6.21
C ARG A 54 4.10 3.69 6.33
N VAL A 55 3.47 4.85 6.17
CA VAL A 55 2.01 4.98 6.08
C VAL A 55 1.68 5.59 4.73
N SER A 56 0.81 4.93 3.97
CA SER A 56 0.29 5.44 2.69
C SER A 56 -1.22 5.26 2.62
N THR A 57 -1.86 6.08 1.79
CA THR A 57 -3.29 5.98 1.48
C THR A 57 -3.56 4.85 0.49
N GLU A 58 -4.81 4.39 0.44
CA GLU A 58 -5.26 3.39 -0.55
C GLU A 58 -4.97 3.82 -2.00
N ASP A 59 -5.12 5.11 -2.28
CA ASP A 59 -5.00 5.70 -3.61
C ASP A 59 -3.56 5.64 -4.16
N ASP A 60 -2.59 5.77 -3.25
CA ASP A 60 -1.16 5.72 -3.56
C ASP A 60 -0.61 4.28 -3.55
N LEU A 61 -1.43 3.30 -3.18
CA LEU A 61 -1.03 1.90 -3.08
C LEU A 61 -1.61 1.07 -4.20
N GLU A 62 -0.77 0.24 -4.79
CA GLU A 62 -1.16 -0.70 -5.84
C GLU A 62 -0.87 -2.15 -5.39
N PRO A 63 -1.85 -3.06 -5.44
CA PRO A 63 -1.66 -4.44 -5.04
C PRO A 63 -0.78 -5.18 -6.05
N ILE A 64 0.28 -5.84 -5.57
CA ILE A 64 1.23 -6.56 -6.43
C ILE A 64 0.68 -7.93 -6.83
N GLU A 65 -0.15 -8.52 -5.95
CA GLU A 65 -0.78 -9.83 -6.14
C GLU A 65 -1.99 -9.79 -7.10
N TRP A 66 -2.44 -8.62 -7.58
CA TRP A 66 -3.60 -8.56 -8.49
C TRP A 66 -3.19 -8.73 -9.96
N GLY A 67 -2.71 -9.93 -10.28
CA GLY A 67 -2.55 -10.44 -11.63
C GLY A 67 -3.86 -10.91 -12.29
N MET A 68 -5.04 -10.43 -11.88
CA MET A 68 -6.31 -10.75 -12.53
C MET A 68 -6.94 -9.52 -13.18
N THR A 69 -6.47 -9.21 -14.38
CA THR A 69 -7.27 -8.55 -15.42
C THR A 69 -8.24 -9.57 -16.01
N PRO A 70 -9.57 -9.49 -15.81
CA PRO A 70 -10.48 -9.74 -16.90
C PRO A 70 -10.52 -8.47 -17.74
N ARG A 71 -9.97 -8.59 -18.94
CA ARG A 71 -10.15 -7.65 -20.04
C ARG A 71 -11.66 -7.41 -20.25
N HIS A 72 -12.04 -6.16 -20.50
CA HIS A 72 -13.32 -5.84 -21.13
C HIS A 72 -13.04 -5.10 -22.43
#